data_AF-A0AA97FF54-F1
#
_entry.id   AF-A0AA97FF54-F1
#
_cell.length_a   1.000
_cell.length_b   1.000
_cell.length_c   1.000
_cell.angle_alpha   90.00
_cell.angle_beta   90.00
_cell.angle_gamma   90.00
#
_symmetry.space_group_name_H-M   'P 1'
#
loop_
_entity.id
_entity.type
_entity.pdbx_description
1 polymer ?
#
loop_
_entity_poly.entity_id
_entity_poly.type
_entity_poly.pdbx_seq_one_letter_code
_entity_poly.pdbx_strand_id
1 'polypeptide(L)'
;MTTPAVVSAVGYGQAIGLRVRDRSWMGDVDAVGHTGFTGTCFAMSLQSGRVAVLLTNRVHPTRSGTDISGVRRRFLRGLLG
;
A
#
# COMPACT_ATOMS: atom_id res chain seq x y z
N MET A 1 -14.61 -10.20 3.09
CA MET A 1 -15.16 -9.22 4.06
C MET A 1 -14.11 -8.92 5.12
N THR A 2 -13.24 -7.93 4.88
CA THR A 2 -12.34 -7.38 5.91
C THR A 2 -12.94 -6.07 6.40
N THR A 3 -13.84 -6.19 7.37
CA THR A 3 -14.32 -5.03 8.12
C THR A 3 -13.13 -4.43 8.86
N PRO A 4 -12.81 -3.14 8.68
CA PRO A 4 -11.71 -2.52 9.40
C PRO A 4 -12.02 -2.53 10.90
N ALA A 5 -11.01 -2.85 11.73
CA ALA A 5 -11.18 -2.86 13.18
C ALA A 5 -11.32 -1.42 13.72
N VAL A 6 -10.67 -0.46 13.07
CA VAL A 6 -10.73 0.98 13.37
C VAL A 6 -10.55 1.77 12.08
N VAL A 7 -11.23 2.89 11.91
CA VAL A 7 -10.90 3.89 10.88
C VAL A 7 -9.98 4.93 11.51
N SER A 8 -8.78 5.08 10.98
CA SER A 8 -7.80 6.04 11.46
C SER A 8 -8.21 7.47 11.11
N ALA A 9 -7.86 8.44 11.97
CA ALA A 9 -8.01 9.87 11.68
C ALA A 9 -7.29 10.32 10.39
N VAL A 10 -6.33 9.52 9.90
CA VAL A 10 -5.57 9.77 8.67
C VAL A 10 -6.20 9.17 7.40
N GLY A 11 -7.46 8.72 7.45
CA GLY A 11 -8.25 8.41 6.25
C GLY A 11 -8.06 7.01 5.66
N TYR A 12 -7.59 6.05 6.47
CA TYR A 12 -7.50 4.63 6.09
C TYR A 12 -8.05 3.73 7.22
N GLY A 13 -8.50 2.52 6.88
CA GLY A 13 -8.88 1.51 7.86
C GLY A 13 -7.66 0.75 8.40
N GLN A 14 -7.69 0.29 9.64
CA GLN A 14 -6.60 -0.45 10.26
C GLN A 14 -7.07 -1.87 10.64
N ALA A 15 -6.27 -2.86 10.27
CA ALA A 15 -6.32 -4.24 10.75
C ALA A 15 -5.08 -4.54 11.62
N ILE A 16 -4.93 -5.78 12.10
CA ILE A 16 -3.76 -6.17 12.89
C ILE A 16 -2.51 -6.10 12.00
N GLY A 17 -1.70 -5.06 12.21
CA GLY A 17 -0.51 -4.75 11.41
C GLY A 17 -0.78 -4.13 10.03
N LEU A 18 -1.95 -4.33 9.41
CA LEU A 18 -2.18 -3.90 8.02
C LEU A 18 -3.04 -2.64 7.90
N ARG A 19 -2.71 -1.80 6.92
CA ARG A 19 -3.60 -0.73 6.47
C ARG A 19 -4.61 -1.29 5.46
N VAL A 20 -5.84 -0.78 5.52
CA VAL A 20 -6.98 -1.13 4.68
C VAL A 20 -7.38 0.12 3.90
N ARG A 21 -7.37 0.04 2.56
CA ARG A 21 -7.80 1.13 1.66
C ARG A 21 -7.06 2.46 1.86
N ASP A 22 -5.75 2.39 2.11
CA ASP A 22 -4.91 3.58 2.23
C ASP A 22 -4.57 4.15 0.84
N ARG A 23 -5.41 5.08 0.37
CA ARG A 23 -5.30 5.69 -0.95
C ARG A 23 -3.96 6.40 -1.20
N SER A 24 -3.26 6.82 -0.14
CA SER A 24 -1.98 7.55 -0.27
C SER A 24 -0.92 6.73 -1.03
N TRP A 25 -0.93 5.40 -0.90
CA TRP A 25 0.00 4.52 -1.59
C TRP A 25 -0.66 3.35 -2.34
N MET A 26 -1.90 2.98 -2.00
CA MET A 26 -2.67 1.95 -2.73
C MET A 26 -3.41 2.51 -3.96
N GLY A 27 -3.69 3.82 -3.99
CA GLY A 27 -4.52 4.42 -5.03
C GLY A 27 -5.97 3.93 -4.94
N ASP A 28 -6.56 3.59 -6.07
CA ASP A 28 -7.96 3.14 -6.15
C ASP A 28 -8.16 1.63 -5.95
N VAL A 29 -7.08 0.89 -5.66
CA VAL A 29 -7.16 -0.55 -5.41
C VAL A 29 -7.87 -0.80 -4.08
N ASP A 30 -8.94 -1.59 -4.09
CA ASP A 30 -9.56 -2.10 -2.87
C ASP A 30 -8.67 -3.18 -2.24
N ALA A 31 -7.77 -2.77 -1.34
CA ALA A 31 -6.71 -3.62 -0.83
C ALA A 31 -6.43 -3.49 0.67
N VAL A 32 -5.72 -4.49 1.18
CA VAL A 32 -5.08 -4.51 2.49
C VAL A 32 -3.57 -4.74 2.33
N GLY A 33 -2.74 -4.09 3.14
CA GLY A 33 -1.28 -4.25 3.02
C GLY A 33 -0.45 -3.34 3.93
N HIS A 34 0.86 -3.29 3.66
CA HIS A 34 1.83 -2.53 4.45
C HIS A 34 2.94 -1.94 3.56
N THR A 35 3.48 -0.79 3.96
CA THR A 35 4.67 -0.17 3.36
C THR A 35 5.91 -0.37 4.21
N GLY A 36 7.09 -0.55 3.61
CA GLY A 36 8.37 -0.56 4.33
C GLY A 36 9.15 0.75 4.19
N PHE A 37 10.09 0.93 5.11
CA PHE A 37 10.94 2.12 5.23
C PHE A 37 11.77 2.42 3.97
N THR A 38 12.29 1.37 3.34
CA THR A 38 13.14 1.45 2.14
C THR A 38 12.33 1.65 0.84
N GLY A 39 11.05 1.99 0.94
CA GLY A 39 10.18 2.22 -0.22
C GLY A 39 9.37 0.99 -0.65
N THR A 40 9.60 -0.17 -0.03
CA THR A 40 8.85 -1.40 -0.31
C THR A 40 7.36 -1.25 0.00
N CYS A 41 6.54 -2.11 -0.61
CA CYS A 41 5.17 -2.34 -0.17
C CYS A 41 4.69 -3.73 -0.58
N PHE A 42 3.69 -4.25 0.13
CA PHE A 42 2.87 -5.32 -0.38
C PHE A 42 1.39 -4.96 -0.22
N ALA A 43 0.55 -5.49 -1.12
CA ALA A 43 -0.89 -5.35 -1.03
C ALA A 43 -1.58 -6.61 -1.60
N MET A 44 -2.73 -6.94 -1.01
CA MET A 44 -3.65 -7.96 -1.50
C MET A 44 -4.94 -7.29 -1.93
N SER A 45 -5.38 -7.54 -3.17
CA SER A 45 -6.70 -7.14 -3.64
C SER A 45 -7.77 -7.90 -2.87
N LEU A 46 -8.69 -7.16 -2.25
CA LEU A 46 -9.85 -7.75 -1.58
C LEU A 46 -10.91 -8.25 -2.56
N GLN A 47 -10.84 -7.82 -3.82
CA GLN A 47 -11.75 -8.24 -4.89
C GLN A 47 -11.29 -9.55 -5.54
N SER A 48 -10.02 -9.63 -5.93
CA SER A 48 -9.49 -10.76 -6.71
C SER A 48 -8.60 -11.73 -5.92
N GLY A 49 -8.25 -11.41 -4.67
CA GLY A 49 -7.32 -12.20 -3.85
C GLY A 49 -5.86 -12.16 -4.33
N ARG A 50 -5.57 -11.41 -5.39
CA ARG A 50 -4.23 -11.28 -5.97
C ARG A 50 -3.32 -10.49 -5.04
N VAL A 51 -2.07 -10.91 -4.94
CA VAL A 51 -1.04 -10.25 -4.12
C VAL A 51 0.02 -9.64 -5.02
N ALA A 52 0.45 -8.42 -4.71
CA ALA A 52 1.58 -7.77 -5.34
C ALA A 52 2.59 -7.34 -4.26
N VAL A 53 3.87 -7.56 -4.54
CA VAL A 53 5.00 -7.17 -3.68
C VAL A 53 5.96 -6.33 -4.50
N LEU A 54 6.20 -5.10 -4.04
CA LEU A 54 7.18 -4.19 -4.62
C LEU A 54 8.38 -4.08 -3.68
N LEU A 55 9.54 -4.48 -4.20
CA LEU A 55 10.81 -4.33 -3.50
C LEU A 55 11.61 -3.21 -4.17
N THR A 56 11.88 -2.14 -3.42
CA THR A 56 12.73 -1.02 -3.87
C THR A 56 13.72 -0.65 -2.78
N ASN A 57 14.76 0.07 -3.17
CA ASN A 57 15.68 0.74 -2.25
C ASN A 57 15.62 2.27 -2.45
N ARG A 58 14.55 2.90 -2.00
CA ARG A 58 14.33 4.35 -2.08
C ARG A 58 15.26 5.16 -1.16
N VAL A 59 16.02 4.50 -0.27
CA VAL A 59 17.02 5.17 0.57
C VAL A 59 18.41 5.24 -0.07
N HIS A 60 18.60 4.63 -1.25
CA HIS A 60 19.87 4.68 -1.96
C HIS A 60 19.87 5.78 -3.03
N PRO A 61 20.94 6.60 -3.12
CA PRO A 61 22.06 6.70 -2.18
C PRO A 61 21.73 7.50 -0.90
N THR A 62 20.62 8.25 -0.90
CA THR A 62 20.16 9.04 0.25
C THR A 62 18.67 8.83 0.48
N ARG A 63 18.24 9.00 1.74
CA ARG A 63 16.81 8.94 2.11
C ARG A 63 16.03 10.22 1.79
N SER A 64 16.71 11.31 1.44
CA SER A 64 16.10 12.62 1.25
C SER A 64 15.50 12.79 -0.15
N GLY A 65 14.36 13.48 -0.25
CA GLY A 65 13.85 14.06 -1.51
C GLY A 65 13.04 13.14 -2.44
N THR A 66 12.89 11.86 -2.13
CA THR A 66 12.18 10.91 -3.02
C THR A 66 10.82 10.50 -2.44
N ASP A 67 9.71 10.95 -3.04
CA ASP A 67 8.39 10.35 -2.84
C ASP A 67 8.23 9.09 -3.71
N ILE A 68 7.93 7.96 -3.09
CA ILE A 68 7.72 6.67 -3.77
C ILE A 68 6.24 6.32 -3.94
N SER A 69 5.33 7.11 -3.37
CA SER A 69 3.90 6.84 -3.32
C SER A 69 3.29 6.75 -4.72
N GLY A 70 3.75 7.58 -5.66
CA GLY A 70 3.38 7.48 -7.08
C GLY A 70 3.80 6.16 -7.74
N VAL A 71 5.00 5.66 -7.45
CA VAL A 71 5.51 4.38 -7.98
C VAL A 71 4.69 3.21 -7.43
N ARG A 72 4.40 3.22 -6.12
CA ARG A 72 3.55 2.21 -5.47
C ARG A 72 2.17 2.15 -6.12
N ARG A 73 1.49 3.30 -6.28
CA ARG A 73 0.19 3.38 -6.95
C ARG A 73 0.25 2.84 -8.37
N ARG A 74 1.25 3.25 -9.17
CA ARG A 74 1.42 2.78 -10.55
C ARG A 74 1.60 1.27 -10.64
N PHE A 75 2.42 0.70 -9.76
CA PHE A 75 2.64 -0.75 -9.69
C PHE A 75 1.37 -1.50 -9.27
N LEU A 76 0.68 -1.01 -8.24
CA LEU A 76 -0.52 -1.65 -7.70
C LEU A 76 -1.73 -1.56 -8.62
N ARG A 77 -1.76 -0.67 -9.62
CA ARG A 77 -2.81 -0.70 -10.66
C ARG A 77 -2.95 -2.06 -11.35
N GLY A 78 -1.90 -2.89 -11.37
CA GLY A 78 -1.99 -4.27 -11.87
C GLY A 78 -2.92 -5.19 -11.05
N LEU A 79 -3.39 -4.74 -9.89
CA LEU A 79 -4.41 -5.41 -9.08
C LEU A 79 -5.85 -4.96 -9.41
N LEU A 80 -6.03 -3.95 -10.27
CA LEU A 80 -7.33 -3.58 -10.83
C LEU A 80 -7.66 -4.58 -11.94
N GLY A 81 -8.59 -5.50 -11.69
CA GLY A 81 -8.86 -6.67 -12.54
C GLY A 81 -9.18 -7.88 -11.69
#